data_AF-A0A7J6KY62-F1
#
_entry.id   AF-A0A7J6KY62-F1
#
_cell.length_a   1.000
_cell.length_b   1.000
_cell.length_c   1.000
_cell.angle_alpha   90.00
_cell.angle_beta   90.00
_cell.angle_gamma   90.00
#
_symmetry.space_group_name_H-M   'P 1'
#
loop_
_entity.id
_entity.type
_entity.pdbx_description
1 polymer ?
#
loop_
_entity_poly.entity_id
_entity_poly.type
_entity_poly.pdbx_seq_one_letter_code
_entity_poly.pdbx_strand_id
1 'polypeptide(L)'
;RVKELLKANEAKVKALSMELFNKETLVFTDLQDVLGPRPYGVNDKYLKYIDTKAGVEMDKKEAAEAAAEAAAAAKNLTEKSGVSGGDAVHPEETLDESSGIDQQEQQRQGDTTPDAKR
;
A
#
# COMPACT_ATOMS: atom_id res chain seq x y z
N ARG A 1 -28.26 15.94 23.73
CA ARG A 1 -27.68 14.78 23.00
C ARG A 1 -26.17 14.87 22.75
N VAL A 2 -25.67 15.66 21.77
CA VAL A 2 -24.21 15.65 21.44
C VAL A 2 -23.35 16.13 22.63
N LYS A 3 -23.75 17.20 23.31
CA LYS A 3 -23.05 17.71 24.50
C LYS A 3 -22.94 16.67 25.62
N GLU A 4 -23.99 15.88 25.85
CA GLU A 4 -23.98 14.82 26.88
C GLU A 4 -23.06 13.67 26.48
N LEU A 5 -23.06 13.29 25.20
CA LEU A 5 -22.16 12.26 24.67
C LEU A 5 -20.69 12.67 24.81
N LEU A 6 -20.37 13.93 24.49
CA LEU A 6 -19.01 14.45 24.62
C LEU A 6 -18.58 14.56 26.09
N LYS A 7 -19.49 14.97 26.99
CA LYS A 7 -19.22 14.96 28.43
C LYS A 7 -18.99 13.55 28.96
N ALA A 8 -19.79 12.57 28.53
CA ALA A 8 -19.61 11.17 28.92
C ALA A 8 -18.27 10.58 28.44
N ASN A 9 -17.71 11.10 27.34
CA ASN A 9 -16.43 10.67 26.78
C ASN A 9 -15.31 11.71 26.95
N GLU A 10 -15.45 12.63 27.91
CA GLU A 10 -14.55 13.79 28.06
C GLU A 10 -13.08 13.36 28.19
N ALA A 11 -12.81 12.30 28.95
CA ALA A 11 -11.46 11.77 29.13
C ALA A 11 -10.82 11.33 27.80
N LYS A 12 -11.59 10.65 26.94
CA LYS A 12 -11.12 10.21 25.62
C LYS A 12 -10.88 11.38 24.67
N VAL A 13 -11.75 12.40 24.71
CA VAL A 13 -11.60 13.61 23.91
C VAL A 13 -10.36 14.40 24.33
N LYS A 14 -10.09 14.49 25.64
CA LYS A 14 -8.86 15.12 26.15
C LYS A 14 -7.62 14.35 25.72
N ALA A 15 -7.61 13.02 25.89
CA ALA A 15 -6.50 12.19 25.44
C ALA A 15 -6.23 12.34 23.93
N LEU A 16 -7.28 12.35 23.11
CA LEU A 16 -7.16 12.58 21.67
C LEU A 16 -6.58 13.96 21.35
N SER A 17 -7.01 15.00 22.06
CA SER A 17 -6.46 16.35 21.87
C SER A 17 -4.98 16.43 22.23
N MET A 18 -4.55 15.75 23.30
CA MET A 18 -3.14 15.69 23.69
C MET A 18 -2.31 14.98 22.62
N GLU A 19 -2.83 13.87 22.08
CA GLU A 19 -2.13 13.14 21.02
C GLU A 19 -2.03 13.97 19.73
N LEU A 20 -3.05 14.77 19.40
CA LEU A 20 -3.00 15.72 18.29
C LEU A 20 -2.01 16.88 18.50
N PHE A 21 -1.79 17.31 19.75
CA PHE A 21 -0.75 18.28 20.06
C PHE A 21 0.66 17.70 19.89
N ASN A 22 0.84 16.40 20.16
CA ASN A 22 2.12 15.72 20.01
C ASN A 22 2.39 15.32 18.56
N LYS A 23 1.36 14.83 17.86
CA LYS A 23 1.39 14.42 16.46
C LYS A 23 0.35 15.24 15.71
N GLU A 24 0.80 16.10 14.80
CA GLU A 24 -0.09 16.95 14.01
C GLU A 24 -1.13 16.14 13.21
N THR A 25 -0.80 14.88 12.85
CA THR A 25 -1.69 13.97 12.12
C THR A 25 -1.75 12.62 12.84
N LEU A 26 -2.97 12.08 12.99
CA LEU A 26 -3.23 10.76 13.54
C LEU A 26 -3.71 9.79 12.46
N VAL A 27 -3.19 8.57 12.51
CA VAL A 27 -3.62 7.46 11.64
C VAL A 27 -4.67 6.63 12.37
N PHE A 28 -5.37 5.75 11.64
CA PHE A 28 -6.42 4.90 12.20
C PHE A 28 -5.97 4.07 13.42
N THR A 29 -4.72 3.61 13.45
CA THR A 29 -4.16 2.89 14.60
C THR A 29 -4.05 3.78 15.83
N ASP A 30 -3.59 5.04 15.68
CA ASP A 30 -3.51 5.98 16.80
C ASP A 30 -4.91 6.27 17.38
N LEU A 31 -5.92 6.36 16.52
CA LEU A 31 -7.31 6.54 16.95
C LEU A 31 -7.82 5.33 17.75
N GLN A 32 -7.46 4.11 17.36
CA GLN A 32 -7.82 2.91 18.11
C GLN A 32 -7.13 2.84 19.46
N ASP A 33 -5.85 3.24 19.54
CA ASP A 33 -5.09 3.25 20.79
C ASP A 33 -5.69 4.22 21.81
N VAL A 34 -6.17 5.39 21.36
CA VAL A 34 -6.75 6.42 22.23
C VAL A 34 -8.23 6.18 22.55
N LEU A 35 -9.04 5.85 21.54
CA LEU A 35 -10.51 5.78 21.68
C LEU A 35 -11.00 4.35 21.97
N GLY A 36 -10.18 3.34 21.70
CA GLY A 36 -10.52 1.93 21.73
C GLY A 36 -11.07 1.41 20.39
N PRO A 37 -11.42 0.11 20.33
CA PRO A 37 -11.98 -0.49 19.13
C PRO A 37 -13.31 0.16 18.76
N ARG A 38 -13.56 0.29 17.45
CA ARG A 38 -14.78 0.90 16.94
C ARG A 38 -15.99 0.01 17.30
N PRO A 39 -17.03 0.54 17.97
CA PRO A 39 -18.18 -0.26 18.41
C PRO A 39 -19.12 -0.68 17.26
N TYR A 40 -19.02 -0.03 16.10
CA TYR A 40 -19.80 -0.35 14.91
C TYR A 40 -18.86 -0.81 13.80
N GLY A 41 -19.22 -1.90 13.13
CA GLY A 41 -18.43 -2.48 12.06
C GLY A 41 -18.18 -1.50 10.91
N VAL A 42 -17.03 -1.65 10.28
CA VAL A 42 -16.72 -1.03 8.99
C VAL A 42 -16.95 -2.11 7.93
N ASN A 43 -17.35 -1.74 6.72
CA ASN A 43 -17.42 -2.70 5.62
C ASN A 43 -15.99 -3.18 5.28
N ASP A 44 -15.79 -4.50 5.32
CA ASP A 44 -14.50 -5.18 5.16
C ASP A 44 -13.76 -4.79 3.89
N LYS A 45 -14.49 -4.46 2.83
CA LYS A 45 -13.90 -4.00 1.55
C LYS A 45 -13.10 -2.71 1.70
N TYR A 46 -13.43 -1.87 2.68
CA TYR A 46 -12.76 -0.60 2.92
C TYR A 46 -11.70 -0.66 4.02
N LEU A 47 -11.62 -1.76 4.77
CA LEU A 47 -10.62 -1.89 5.84
C LEU A 47 -9.20 -1.70 5.29
N LYS A 48 -8.92 -2.21 4.09
CA LYS A 48 -7.60 -2.12 3.45
C LYS A 48 -7.11 -0.69 3.19
N TYR A 49 -8.03 0.26 3.04
CA TYR A 49 -7.69 1.67 2.77
C TYR A 49 -7.58 2.51 4.05
N ILE A 50 -8.07 1.98 5.17
CA ILE A 50 -8.16 2.70 6.44
C ILE A 50 -7.07 2.22 7.39
N ASP A 51 -6.88 0.90 7.46
CA ASP A 51 -5.85 0.28 8.26
C ASP A 51 -4.68 -0.12 7.35
N THR A 52 -3.60 0.65 7.46
CA THR A 52 -2.37 0.42 6.68
C THR A 52 -1.76 -0.95 6.96
N LYS A 53 -1.95 -1.52 8.16
CA LYS A 53 -1.48 -2.88 8.48
C LYS A 53 -2.38 -3.92 7.83
N ALA A 54 -3.70 -3.75 7.90
CA ALA A 54 -4.64 -4.68 7.29
C ALA A 54 -4.53 -4.68 5.76
N GLY A 55 -4.27 -3.53 5.13
CA GLY A 55 -4.05 -3.43 3.69
C GLY A 55 -2.85 -4.26 3.23
N VAL A 56 -1.70 -4.12 3.91
CA VAL A 56 -0.48 -4.86 3.57
C VAL A 56 -0.68 -6.38 3.72
N GLU A 57 -1.40 -6.83 4.74
CA GLU A 57 -1.68 -8.26 4.96
C GLU A 57 -2.68 -8.82 3.94
N MET A 58 -3.69 -8.05 3.53
CA MET A 58 -4.63 -8.42 2.46
C MET A 58 -3.91 -8.52 1.11
N ASP A 59 -3.06 -7.54 0.77
CA ASP A 59 -2.31 -7.52 -0.49
C ASP A 59 -1.30 -8.69 -0.55
N LYS A 60 -0.63 -9.02 0.56
CA LYS A 60 0.23 -10.20 0.65
C LYS A 60 -0.55 -11.50 0.43
N LYS A 61 -1.76 -11.59 0.98
CA LYS A 61 -2.60 -12.77 0.83
C LYS A 61 -3.10 -12.92 -0.60
N GLU A 62 -3.56 -11.84 -1.22
CA GLU A 62 -3.96 -11.83 -2.64
C GLU A 62 -2.78 -12.19 -3.57
N ALA A 63 -1.58 -11.66 -3.30
CA ALA A 63 -0.37 -12.00 -4.05
C ALA A 63 0.04 -13.48 -3.87
N ALA A 64 -0.10 -14.03 -2.67
CA ALA A 64 0.19 -15.44 -2.40
C ALA A 64 -0.82 -16.39 -3.07
N GLU A 65 -2.10 -16.02 -3.10
CA GLU A 65 -3.15 -16.78 -3.79
C GLU A 65 -2.96 -16.74 -5.30
N ALA A 66 -2.63 -15.57 -5.88
CA ALA A 66 -2.32 -15.44 -7.31
C ALA A 66 -1.06 -16.23 -7.71
N ALA A 67 -0.02 -16.25 -6.87
CA ALA A 67 1.18 -17.05 -7.11
C ALA A 67 0.91 -18.57 -7.03
N ALA A 68 0.05 -19.00 -6.11
CA ALA A 68 -0.37 -20.40 -6.00
C ALA A 68 -1.20 -20.85 -7.21
N GLU A 69 -2.06 -19.98 -7.73
CA GLU A 69 -2.88 -20.26 -8.91
C GLU A 69 -2.03 -20.29 -10.20
N ALA A 70 -1.05 -19.40 -10.34
CA ALA A 70 -0.07 -19.44 -11.43
C ALA A 70 0.81 -20.71 -11.40
N ALA A 71 1.22 -21.16 -10.21
CA ALA A 71 1.98 -22.40 -10.05
C ALA A 71 1.13 -23.66 -10.36
N ALA A 72 -0.17 -23.65 -10.04
CA ALA A 72 -1.09 -24.72 -10.38
C ALA A 72 -1.40 -24.76 -11.90
N ALA A 73 -1.50 -23.61 -12.55
CA ALA A 73 -1.68 -23.50 -14.00
C ALA A 73 -0.43 -23.98 -14.77
N ALA A 74 0.78 -23.68 -14.29
CA ALA A 74 2.03 -24.12 -14.91
C ALA A 74 2.22 -25.65 -14.88
N LYS A 75 1.79 -26.32 -13.80
CA LYS A 75 1.82 -27.79 -13.70
C LYS A 75 0.89 -28.50 -14.68
N ASN A 76 -0.24 -27.90 -15.04
CA ASN A 76 -1.17 -28.48 -16.03
C ASN A 76 -0.68 -28.36 -17.48
N LEU A 77 0.29 -27.49 -17.77
CA LEU A 77 0.87 -27.35 -19.11
C LEU A 77 2.01 -28.35 -19.41
N THR A 78 2.61 -28.97 -18.38
CA THR A 78 3.79 -29.83 -18.54
C THR A 78 3.50 -31.32 -18.75
N GLU A 79 2.27 -31.79 -18.52
CA GLU A 79 1.89 -33.20 -18.75
C GLU A 79 1.36 -33.49 -20.18
N LYS A 80 1.20 -32.46 -21.03
CA LYS A 80 0.67 -32.61 -22.40
C LYS A 80 1.69 -32.42 -23.53
N SER A 81 2.97 -32.28 -23.21
CA SER A 81 4.05 -32.18 -24.20
C SER A 81 4.95 -33.43 -24.18
N GLY A 82 4.34 -34.59 -24.37
CA GLY A 82 5.04 -35.79 -24.83
C GLY A 82 5.12 -35.79 -26.36
N VAL A 83 6.09 -35.07 -26.95
CA VAL A 83 6.52 -35.31 -28.33
C VAL A 83 8.03 -35.34 -28.38
N SER A 84 8.50 -36.48 -28.88
CA SER A 84 9.86 -36.94 -29.08
C SER A 84 10.61 -36.17 -30.19
N GLY A 85 11.91 -36.00 -29.97
CA GLY A 85 12.94 -36.20 -31.00
C GLY A 85 13.44 -34.97 -31.73
N GLY A 86 14.76 -34.80 -31.79
CA GLY A 86 15.41 -33.91 -32.75
C GLY A 86 16.75 -33.33 -32.29
N ASP A 87 17.79 -34.14 -32.41
CA ASP A 87 19.21 -33.78 -32.33
C ASP A 87 19.61 -32.89 -33.54
N ALA A 88 20.20 -31.70 -33.31
CA ALA A 88 21.10 -31.00 -34.25
C ALA A 88 21.70 -29.68 -33.67
N VAL A 89 22.97 -29.74 -33.25
CA VAL A 89 24.13 -28.91 -33.71
C VAL A 89 23.83 -27.42 -34.07
N HIS A 90 24.17 -26.38 -33.29
CA HIS A 90 25.48 -25.71 -32.97
C HIS A 90 25.39 -24.18 -33.38
N PRO A 91 26.43 -23.32 -33.17
CA PRO A 91 26.44 -22.10 -32.34
C PRO A 91 26.49 -20.76 -33.14
N GLU A 92 26.94 -19.68 -32.49
CA GLU A 92 27.23 -18.28 -32.92
C GLU A 92 26.08 -17.27 -32.76
N GLU A 93 26.17 -16.31 -31.83
CA GLU A 93 26.96 -15.05 -31.79
C GLU A 93 26.03 -13.88 -32.19
N THR A 94 25.71 -12.96 -31.28
CA THR A 94 26.16 -11.54 -31.25
C THR A 94 25.43 -10.88 -30.05
N LEU A 95 26.09 -10.21 -29.09
CA LEU A 95 26.47 -8.77 -29.07
C LEU A 95 25.28 -7.88 -29.55
N ASP A 96 24.82 -6.83 -28.89
CA ASP A 96 25.50 -5.87 -28.03
C ASP A 96 24.49 -4.85 -27.45
N GLU A 97 24.94 -4.15 -26.42
CA GLU A 97 24.73 -2.72 -26.12
C GLU A 97 23.35 -2.09 -25.84
N SER A 98 23.33 -1.44 -24.67
CA SER A 98 22.80 -0.07 -24.45
C SER A 98 21.27 0.06 -24.46
N SER A 99 20.59 0.94 -23.73
CA SER A 99 20.90 2.15 -22.99
C SER A 99 19.59 2.56 -22.30
N GLY A 100 19.63 3.24 -21.15
CA GLY A 100 18.41 3.86 -20.60
C GLY A 100 18.35 4.16 -19.11
N ILE A 101 19.47 4.31 -18.41
CA ILE A 101 19.53 5.09 -17.16
C ILE A 101 19.95 6.50 -17.59
N ASP A 102 19.07 7.50 -17.46
CA ASP A 102 19.40 8.82 -16.88
C ASP A 102 18.28 9.88 -17.00
N GLN A 103 18.19 10.69 -15.94
CA GLN A 103 17.80 12.11 -15.90
C GLN A 103 16.40 12.57 -16.38
N GLN A 104 15.56 12.95 -15.41
CA GLN A 104 15.14 14.36 -15.28
C GLN A 104 14.57 14.66 -13.89
N GLU A 105 15.49 14.74 -12.93
CA GLU A 105 15.33 15.45 -11.68
C GLU A 105 15.88 16.87 -11.92
N GLN A 106 15.02 17.82 -12.32
CA GLN A 106 15.31 19.27 -12.29
C GLN A 106 14.09 20.06 -12.79
N GLN A 107 13.25 20.52 -11.86
CA GLN A 107 12.61 21.84 -11.85
C GLN A 107 11.78 22.00 -10.56
N ARG A 108 12.49 22.03 -9.44
CA ARG A 108 12.06 22.69 -8.20
C ARG A 108 12.84 24.01 -8.10
N GLN A 109 12.28 25.06 -8.68
CA GLN A 109 12.58 26.47 -8.34
C GLN A 109 11.21 27.16 -8.50
N GLY A 110 10.54 27.62 -7.44
CA GLY A 110 11.03 28.65 -6.55
C GLY A 110 10.40 29.98 -6.99
N ASP A 111 9.07 30.10 -6.92
CA ASP A 111 8.39 31.39 -7.03
C ASP A 111 7.69 31.69 -5.70
N THR A 112 8.50 32.22 -4.78
CA THR A 112 8.03 32.92 -3.59
C THR A 112 8.11 34.41 -3.89
N THR A 113 7.03 34.99 -4.41
CA THR A 113 6.87 36.44 -4.42
C THR A 113 5.80 36.83 -3.39
N PRO A 114 6.18 37.36 -2.22
CA PRO A 114 5.26 38.06 -1.35
C PRO A 114 5.25 39.52 -1.78
N ASP A 115 4.22 39.98 -2.48
CA ASP A 115 4.01 41.43 -2.64
C ASP A 115 2.98 41.94 -1.64
N ALA A 116 3.44 42.93 -0.89
CA ALA A 116 2.81 43.55 0.23
C ALA A 116 2.36 44.95 -0.17
N LYS A 117 1.21 45.37 0.38
CA LYS A 117 0.68 46.75 0.43
C LYS A 117 0.04 47.29 -0.87
N ARG A 118 -1.28 47.47 -0.80
CA ARG A 118 -1.89 48.81 -0.58
C ARG A 118 -3.31 48.69 -0.06
#